data_AF-A0A1Q6QIJ0-F1
#
_entry.id   AF-A0A1Q6QIJ0-F1
#
_cell.length_a   1.000
_cell.length_b   1.000
_cell.length_c   1.000
_cell.angle_alpha   90.00
_cell.angle_beta   90.00
_cell.angle_gamma   90.00
#
_symmetry.space_group_name_H-M   'P 1'
#
loop_
_entity.id
_entity.type
_entity.pdbx_description
1 polymer ?
#
loop_
_entity_poly.entity_id
_entity_poly.type
_entity_poly.pdbx_seq_one_letter_code
_entity_poly.pdbx_strand_id
1 'polypeptide(L)'
;MENEKTFGRFLISKRQENEISARQLAIALDYSAVYICDIEKDRRPVPDEILERLPTLLHLNETETDEMYDLAAKSRNTVSADLPEYIMEKDIVRAALRTAKKNNATDKQWEDFIRRITKESD
;
A
#
# COMPACT_ATOMS: atom_id res chain seq x y z
N MET A 1 -9.16 18.63 12.77
CA MET A 1 -8.54 18.42 11.45
C MET A 1 -8.10 16.98 11.45
N GLU A 2 -8.83 16.12 10.74
CA GLU A 2 -8.48 14.70 10.66
C GLU A 2 -7.02 14.58 10.19
N ASN A 3 -6.20 13.91 10.98
CA ASN A 3 -4.86 13.53 10.57
C ASN A 3 -5.03 12.54 9.41
N GLU A 4 -5.16 13.05 8.18
CA GLU A 4 -5.02 12.18 7.01
C GLU A 4 -3.68 11.48 7.15
N LYS A 5 -3.75 10.15 7.33
CA LYS A 5 -2.61 9.27 7.17
C LYS A 5 -2.24 9.35 5.69
N THR A 6 -1.17 10.06 5.39
CA THR A 6 -0.58 10.10 4.06
C THR A 6 0.55 9.08 3.99
N PHE A 7 0.92 8.68 2.78
CA PHE A 7 2.05 7.79 2.58
C PHE A 7 3.33 8.37 3.20
N GLY A 8 3.60 9.67 2.98
CA GLY A 8 4.79 10.32 3.52
C GLY A 8 4.86 10.28 5.04
N ARG A 9 3.74 10.55 5.73
CA ARG A 9 3.66 10.47 7.19
C ARG A 9 3.84 9.05 7.71
N PHE A 10 3.22 8.06 7.05
CA PHE A 10 3.41 6.65 7.37
C PHE A 10 4.89 6.26 7.27
N LEU A 11 5.54 6.64 6.18
CA LEU A 11 6.96 6.36 5.95
C LEU A 11 7.85 6.99 7.03
N ILE A 12 7.59 8.24 7.42
CA ILE A 12 8.32 8.90 8.52
C ILE A 12 8.15 8.11 9.83
N SER A 13 6.91 7.71 10.18
CA SER A 13 6.63 6.97 11.42
C SER A 13 7.39 5.65 11.45
N LYS A 14 7.25 4.83 10.40
CA LYS A 14 7.90 3.51 10.30
C LYS A 14 9.42 3.61 10.27
N ARG A 15 9.95 4.63 9.62
CA ARG A 15 11.38 4.90 9.63
C ARG A 15 11.88 5.26 11.04
N GLN A 16 11.16 6.11 11.77
CA GLN A 16 11.51 6.50 13.14
C GLN A 16 11.38 5.35 14.14
N GLU A 17 10.36 4.50 13.99
CA GLU A 17 10.16 3.28 14.79
C GLU A 17 11.33 2.30 14.64
N ASN A 18 11.96 2.26 13.46
CA ASN A 18 13.16 1.46 13.18
C ASN A 18 14.49 2.19 13.46
N GLU A 19 14.45 3.39 14.07
CA GLU A 19 15.63 4.24 14.34
C GLU A 19 16.46 4.59 13.08
N ILE A 20 15.85 4.56 11.90
CA ILE A 20 16.49 4.86 10.64
C ILE A 20 16.40 6.38 10.39
N SER A 21 17.47 7.03 9.96
CA SER A 21 17.43 8.41 9.48
C SER A 21 17.02 8.46 8.00
N ALA A 22 16.44 9.57 7.54
CA ALA A 22 16.09 9.74 6.11
C ALA A 22 17.31 9.52 5.18
N ARG A 23 18.51 9.86 5.66
CA ARG A 23 19.76 9.62 4.93
C ARG A 23 20.13 8.13 4.85
N GLN A 24 19.97 7.39 5.95
CA GLN A 24 20.20 5.94 5.96
C GLN A 24 19.21 5.21 5.06
N LEU A 25 17.92 5.60 5.10
CA LEU A 25 16.90 5.05 4.21
C LEU A 25 17.24 5.34 2.74
N ALA A 26 17.66 6.56 2.43
CA ALA A 26 18.07 6.94 1.08
C ALA A 26 19.26 6.12 0.57
N ILE A 27 20.27 5.88 1.41
CA ILE A 27 21.41 5.02 1.08
C ILE A 27 20.95 3.58 0.84
N ALA A 28 20.07 3.04 1.70
CA ALA A 28 19.58 1.68 1.57
C ALA A 28 18.76 1.46 0.29
N LEU A 29 17.98 2.48 -0.12
CA LEU A 29 17.18 2.45 -1.34
C LEU A 29 17.98 2.82 -2.61
N ASP A 30 19.20 3.33 -2.47
CA ASP A 30 20.02 3.89 -3.57
C ASP A 30 19.40 5.15 -4.24
N TYR A 31 18.83 6.04 -3.42
CA TYR A 31 18.30 7.34 -3.86
C TYR A 31 18.94 8.51 -3.09
N SER A 32 18.71 9.73 -3.58
CA SER A 32 19.14 10.93 -2.85
C SER A 32 18.26 11.17 -1.61
N ALA A 33 18.86 11.65 -0.52
CA ALA A 33 18.13 12.03 0.69
C ALA A 33 17.08 13.12 0.43
N VAL A 34 17.31 13.99 -0.56
CA VAL A 34 16.34 15.00 -1.01
C VAL A 34 15.10 14.34 -1.60
N TYR A 35 15.29 13.33 -2.46
CA TYR A 35 14.19 12.61 -3.09
C TYR A 35 13.33 11.84 -2.07
N ILE A 36 13.98 11.15 -1.12
CA ILE A 36 13.25 10.49 -0.01
C ILE A 36 12.49 11.53 0.83
N CYS A 37 13.09 12.68 1.13
CA CYS A 37 12.41 13.74 1.87
C CYS A 37 11.22 14.34 1.10
N ASP A 38 11.30 14.43 -0.23
CA ASP A 38 10.17 14.85 -1.07
C ASP A 38 9.02 13.85 -1.02
N ILE A 39 9.32 12.54 -0.98
CA ILE A 39 8.31 11.48 -0.79
C ILE A 39 7.69 11.57 0.61
N GLU A 40 8.52 11.69 1.66
CA GLU A 40 8.06 11.84 3.05
C GLU A 40 7.16 13.07 3.27
N LYS A 41 7.34 14.12 2.46
CA LYS A 41 6.53 15.34 2.49
C LYS A 41 5.34 15.31 1.52
N ASP A 42 5.05 14.15 0.92
CA ASP A 42 4.00 13.95 -0.08
C ASP A 42 4.13 14.90 -1.30
N ARG A 43 5.34 15.42 -1.58
CA ARG A 43 5.63 16.28 -2.74
C ARG A 43 5.81 15.47 -4.01
N ARG A 44 6.18 14.20 -3.86
CA ARG A 44 6.33 13.24 -4.96
C ARG A 44 5.67 11.92 -4.57
N PRO A 45 4.96 11.27 -5.50
CA PRO A 45 4.51 9.91 -5.28
C PRO A 45 5.72 8.99 -5.17
N VAL A 46 5.59 7.95 -4.34
CA VAL A 46 6.60 6.90 -4.22
C VAL A 46 6.60 6.02 -5.48
N PRO A 47 7.77 5.69 -6.05
CA PRO A 47 7.89 4.73 -7.15
C PRO A 47 7.74 3.29 -6.65
N ASP A 48 7.32 2.38 -7.53
CA ASP A 48 7.07 0.98 -7.19
C ASP A 48 8.36 0.26 -6.73
N GLU A 49 9.51 0.61 -7.32
CA GLU A 49 10.84 0.12 -6.92
C GLU A 49 11.16 0.37 -5.44
N ILE A 50 10.69 1.50 -4.88
CA ILE A 50 10.85 1.80 -3.46
C ILE A 50 9.82 1.01 -2.65
N LEU A 51 8.56 0.96 -3.10
CA LEU A 51 7.50 0.23 -2.40
C LEU A 51 7.82 -1.24 -2.19
N GLU A 52 8.39 -1.91 -3.20
CA GLU A 52 8.75 -3.33 -3.10
C GLU A 52 9.83 -3.59 -2.03
N ARG A 53 10.71 -2.60 -1.79
CA ARG A 53 11.85 -2.75 -0.86
C ARG A 53 11.56 -2.29 0.56
N LEU A 54 10.58 -1.40 0.74
CA LEU A 54 10.25 -0.82 2.04
C LEU A 54 9.82 -1.84 3.11
N PRO A 55 8.97 -2.85 2.81
CA PRO A 55 8.56 -3.84 3.80
C PRO A 55 9.73 -4.57 4.43
N THR A 56 10.70 -4.98 3.61
CA THR A 56 11.92 -5.63 4.08
C THR A 56 12.82 -4.68 4.85
N LEU A 57 13.01 -3.44 4.36
CA LEU A 57 13.90 -2.46 4.99
C LEU A 57 13.40 -1.92 6.33
N LEU A 58 12.08 -1.84 6.51
CA LEU A 58 11.43 -1.31 7.70
C LEU A 58 10.81 -2.41 8.58
N HIS A 59 11.06 -3.68 8.25
CA HIS A 59 10.51 -4.86 8.94
C HIS A 59 8.99 -4.78 9.14
N LEU A 60 8.27 -4.35 8.10
CA LEU A 60 6.81 -4.21 8.16
C LEU A 60 6.16 -5.59 8.25
N ASN A 61 5.12 -5.70 9.08
CA ASN A 61 4.24 -6.86 9.03
C ASN A 61 3.27 -6.78 7.84
N GLU A 62 2.48 -7.82 7.63
CA GLU A 62 1.53 -7.92 6.52
C GLU A 62 0.53 -6.76 6.53
N THR A 63 -0.13 -6.51 7.66
CA THR A 63 -1.09 -5.40 7.81
C THR A 63 -0.46 -4.03 7.52
N GLU A 64 0.77 -3.81 7.95
CA GLU A 64 1.51 -2.56 7.70
C GLU A 64 1.94 -2.44 6.24
N THR A 65 2.24 -3.56 5.59
CA THR A 65 2.58 -3.63 4.18
C THR A 65 1.36 -3.30 3.33
N ASP A 66 0.19 -3.85 3.66
CA ASP A 66 -1.08 -3.54 3.00
C ASP A 66 -1.43 -2.05 3.19
N GLU A 67 -1.33 -1.53 4.42
CA GLU A 67 -1.55 -0.10 4.71
C GLU A 67 -0.59 0.78 3.88
N MET A 68 0.68 0.39 3.77
CA MET A 68 1.67 1.10 2.96
C MET A 68 1.25 1.16 1.48
N TYR A 69 0.87 0.03 0.88
CA TYR A 69 0.46 -0.03 -0.51
C TYR A 69 -0.82 0.78 -0.77
N ASP A 70 -1.81 0.69 0.11
CA ASP A 70 -3.06 1.45 0.00
C ASP A 70 -2.83 2.96 0.09
N LEU A 71 -1.95 3.40 0.99
CA LEU A 71 -1.59 4.82 1.12
C LEU A 71 -0.88 5.34 -0.13
N ALA A 72 0.01 4.53 -0.71
CA ALA A 72 0.69 4.87 -1.96
C ALA A 72 -0.26 4.90 -3.17
N ALA A 73 -1.23 3.98 -3.21
CA ALA A 73 -2.26 3.90 -4.23
C ALA A 73 -3.17 5.14 -4.17
N LYS A 74 -3.61 5.50 -2.96
CA LYS A 74 -4.44 6.68 -2.71
C LYS A 74 -3.73 7.98 -3.12
N SER A 75 -2.42 8.08 -2.88
CA SER A 75 -1.61 9.22 -3.34
C SER A 75 -1.60 9.37 -4.87
N ARG A 76 -1.64 8.24 -5.60
CA ARG A 76 -1.61 8.18 -7.07
C ARG A 76 -2.98 8.10 -7.73
N ASN A 77 -4.05 7.95 -6.94
CA ASN A 77 -5.39 7.61 -7.40
C ASN A 77 -5.41 6.36 -8.31
N THR A 78 -4.58 5.37 -7.95
CA THR A 78 -4.46 4.08 -8.64
C THR A 78 -4.87 2.94 -7.72
N VAL A 79 -4.92 1.71 -8.25
CA VAL A 79 -5.00 0.49 -7.43
C VAL A 79 -3.63 0.26 -6.77
N SER A 80 -3.62 -0.35 -5.58
CA SER A 80 -2.43 -0.78 -4.83
C SER A 80 -1.51 -1.61 -5.72
N ALA A 81 -0.21 -1.32 -5.72
CA ALA A 81 0.72 -1.79 -6.75
C ALA A 81 0.93 -3.32 -6.77
N ASP A 82 0.61 -3.97 -5.66
CA ASP A 82 0.64 -5.41 -5.42
C ASP A 82 -0.55 -6.18 -6.05
N LEU A 83 -1.71 -5.53 -6.20
CA LEU A 83 -2.94 -6.18 -6.67
C LEU A 83 -3.06 -6.39 -8.20
N PRO A 84 -2.53 -5.51 -9.09
CA PRO A 84 -2.69 -5.63 -10.53
C PRO A 84 -2.28 -6.98 -11.09
N GLU A 85 -1.16 -7.54 -10.65
CA GLU A 85 -0.68 -8.84 -11.14
C GLU A 85 -1.67 -9.94 -10.81
N TYR A 86 -2.14 -10.00 -9.56
CA TYR A 86 -3.15 -10.96 -9.12
C TYR A 86 -4.48 -10.83 -9.88
N ILE A 87 -4.93 -9.59 -10.10
CA ILE A 87 -6.15 -9.29 -10.86
C ILE A 87 -5.98 -9.67 -12.35
N MET A 88 -4.80 -9.48 -12.91
CA MET A 88 -4.49 -9.83 -14.31
C MET A 88 -4.33 -11.34 -14.51
N GLU A 89 -3.83 -12.07 -13.53
CA GLU A 89 -3.66 -13.52 -13.63
C GLU A 89 -5.00 -14.27 -13.56
N LYS A 90 -5.95 -13.78 -12.75
CA LYS A 90 -7.21 -14.49 -12.49
C LYS A 90 -8.41 -13.85 -13.18
N ASP A 91 -8.84 -14.43 -14.29
CA ASP A 91 -10.05 -14.03 -15.04
C ASP A 91 -11.29 -13.90 -14.15
N ILE A 92 -11.44 -14.84 -13.21
CA ILE A 92 -12.57 -14.86 -12.27
C ILE A 92 -12.59 -13.65 -11.35
N VAL A 93 -11.43 -13.13 -10.94
CA VAL A 93 -11.33 -11.93 -10.09
C VAL A 93 -11.81 -10.70 -10.87
N ARG A 94 -11.41 -10.56 -12.14
CA ARG A 94 -11.93 -9.49 -13.01
C ARG A 94 -13.42 -9.61 -13.25
N ALA A 95 -13.92 -10.83 -13.47
CA ALA A 95 -15.34 -11.07 -13.64
C ALA A 95 -16.13 -10.72 -12.37
N ALA A 96 -15.62 -11.08 -11.19
CA ALA A 96 -16.20 -10.74 -9.90
C ALA A 96 -16.23 -9.21 -9.69
N LEU A 97 -15.11 -8.51 -9.90
CA LEU A 97 -15.03 -7.05 -9.78
C LEU A 97 -15.99 -6.33 -10.74
N ARG A 98 -16.09 -6.79 -12.00
CA ARG A 98 -17.05 -6.23 -12.98
C ARG A 98 -18.50 -6.50 -12.57
N THR A 99 -18.79 -7.68 -12.05
CA THR A 99 -20.14 -8.06 -11.59
C THR A 99 -20.54 -7.25 -10.37
N ALA A 100 -19.64 -7.10 -9.40
CA ALA A 100 -19.85 -6.29 -8.22
C ALA A 100 -20.10 -4.82 -8.58
N LYS A 101 -19.30 -4.26 -9.49
CA LYS A 101 -19.50 -2.90 -10.03
C LYS A 101 -20.86 -2.76 -10.73
N LYS A 102 -21.25 -3.73 -11.56
CA LYS A 102 -22.54 -3.71 -12.27
C LYS A 102 -23.74 -3.77 -11.32
N ASN A 103 -23.62 -4.48 -10.21
CA ASN A 103 -24.70 -4.67 -9.23
C ASN A 103 -24.64 -3.69 -8.06
N ASN A 104 -23.75 -2.68 -8.09
CA ASN A 104 -23.50 -1.77 -6.97
C ASN A 104 -23.34 -2.51 -5.64
N ALA A 105 -22.46 -3.52 -5.63
CA ALA A 105 -22.20 -4.31 -4.44
C ALA A 105 -21.85 -3.40 -3.26
N THR A 106 -22.60 -3.55 -2.18
CA THR A 106 -22.43 -2.77 -0.94
C THR A 106 -21.26 -3.29 -0.13
N ASP A 107 -20.71 -2.43 0.75
CA ASP A 107 -19.61 -2.81 1.65
C ASP A 107 -19.96 -4.06 2.47
N LYS A 108 -21.22 -4.21 2.89
CA LYS A 108 -21.71 -5.42 3.58
C LYS A 108 -21.55 -6.70 2.76
N GLN A 109 -21.82 -6.64 1.45
CA GLN A 109 -21.66 -7.81 0.58
C GLN A 109 -20.19 -8.17 0.38
N TRP A 110 -19.31 -7.16 0.36
CA TRP A 110 -17.87 -7.38 0.32
C TRP A 110 -17.34 -7.94 1.64
N GLU A 111 -17.78 -7.41 2.79
CA GLU A 111 -17.46 -7.94 4.11
C GLU A 111 -17.89 -9.41 4.24
N ASP A 112 -19.11 -9.74 3.80
CA ASP A 112 -19.60 -11.13 3.79
C ASP A 112 -18.77 -12.03 2.87
N PHE A 113 -18.33 -11.51 1.72
CA PHE A 113 -17.45 -12.24 0.80
C PHE A 113 -16.07 -12.50 1.43
N ILE A 114 -15.44 -11.47 2.00
CA ILE A 114 -14.15 -11.59 2.69
C ILE A 114 -14.27 -12.58 3.86
N ARG A 115 -15.35 -12.49 4.64
CA ARG A 115 -15.62 -13.39 5.77
C ARG A 115 -15.77 -14.84 5.34
N ARG A 116 -16.36 -15.11 4.17
CA ARG A 116 -16.49 -16.48 3.64
C ARG A 116 -15.12 -17.07 3.30
N ILE A 117 -14.25 -16.28 2.67
CA ILE A 117 -12.89 -16.72 2.33
C ILE A 117 -12.06 -16.99 3.59
N THR A 118 -12.11 -16.11 4.59
CA THR A 118 -11.34 -16.29 5.83
C THR A 118 -11.89 -17.41 6.72
N LYS A 119 -13.20 -17.69 6.70
CA LYS A 119 -13.78 -18.84 7.42
C LYS A 119 -13.53 -20.21 6.79
N GLU A 120 -13.33 -20.29 5.48
CA GLU A 120 -12.97 -21.55 4.81
C GLU A 120 -11.48 -21.92 4.99
N SER A 121 -10.70 -21.03 5.63
CA SER A 121 -9.27 -21.22 5.89
C SER A 121 -8.96 -21.77 7.30
N ASP A 122 -9.99 -22.01 8.12
CA ASP A 122 -9.95 -22.70 9.43
C ASP A 122 -10.47 -24.15 9.30
#